data_AF-A0A6V8KBT1-F1
#
_entry.id   AF-A0A6V8KBT1-F1
#
_cell.length_a   1.000
_cell.length_b   1.000
_cell.length_c   1.000
_cell.angle_alpha   90.00
_cell.angle_beta   90.00
_cell.angle_gamma   90.00
#
_symmetry.space_group_name_H-M   'P 1'
#
loop_
_entity.id
_entity.type
_entity.pdbx_description
1 polymer ?
#
loop_
_entity_poly.entity_id
_entity_poly.type
_entity_poly.pdbx_seq_one_letter_code
_entity_poly.pdbx_strand_id
1 'polypeptide(L)'
;MTFTPPELAMIRHAVQDYAGRWYGQVGAMTFGRDDAARYVSEGHLGMLCDRYTLKQVWRAVAEVINEDPAVLELRLSDAEVEERAAARRAAADEIDQRAAAAFHAGDLAGTLALIDEAELAAPTYRNWDDLRRLVRERLTPARDPR
;
A
#
# COMPACT_ATOMS: atom_id res chain seq x y z
N MET A 1 -7.70 4.54 16.79
CA MET A 1 -6.49 4.59 15.95
C MET A 1 -6.93 4.39 14.51
N THR A 2 -6.38 5.17 13.60
CA THR A 2 -6.74 5.21 12.18
C THR A 2 -5.50 4.79 11.38
N PHE A 3 -5.69 4.00 10.32
CA PHE A 3 -4.62 3.66 9.39
C PHE A 3 -4.14 4.90 8.64
N THR A 4 -2.85 4.99 8.39
CA THR A 4 -2.28 6.02 7.51
C THR A 4 -2.69 5.77 6.05
N PRO A 5 -2.59 6.77 5.15
CA PRO A 5 -2.90 6.58 3.74
C PRO A 5 -2.10 5.45 3.06
N PRO A 6 -0.78 5.28 3.28
CA PRO A 6 -0.01 4.14 2.75
C PRO A 6 -0.51 2.79 3.26
N GLU A 7 -0.86 2.69 4.54
CA GLU A 7 -1.37 1.45 5.12
C GLU A 7 -2.76 1.11 4.57
N LEU A 8 -3.62 2.10 4.32
CA LEU A 8 -4.88 1.89 3.60
C LEU A 8 -4.63 1.44 2.16
N ALA A 9 -3.62 1.97 1.47
CA ALA A 9 -3.24 1.50 0.13
C ALA A 9 -2.77 0.04 0.16
N MET A 10 -1.98 -0.36 1.17
CA MET A 10 -1.60 -1.76 1.38
C MET A 10 -2.83 -2.68 1.53
N ILE A 11 -3.78 -2.27 2.36
CA ILE A 11 -5.03 -3.02 2.57
C ILE A 11 -5.82 -3.13 1.26
N ARG A 12 -5.97 -2.03 0.52
CA ARG A 12 -6.69 -2.02 -0.77
C ARG A 12 -6.03 -2.93 -1.79
N HIS A 13 -4.71 -2.87 -1.95
CA HIS A 13 -3.98 -3.75 -2.87
C HIS A 13 -4.15 -5.22 -2.47
N ALA A 14 -4.01 -5.55 -1.19
CA ALA A 14 -4.19 -6.93 -0.70
C ALA A 14 -5.62 -7.45 -0.93
N VAL A 15 -6.65 -6.62 -0.71
CA VAL A 15 -8.04 -6.98 -1.01
C VAL A 15 -8.23 -7.26 -2.50
N GLN A 16 -7.77 -6.34 -3.36
CA GLN A 16 -7.94 -6.46 -4.81
C GLN A 16 -7.25 -7.69 -5.38
N ASP A 17 -6.11 -8.09 -4.81
CA ASP A 17 -5.30 -9.18 -5.33
C ASP A 17 -5.70 -10.55 -4.76
N TYR A 18 -6.21 -10.60 -3.52
CA TYR A 18 -6.39 -11.86 -2.79
C TYR A 18 -7.79 -12.16 -2.26
N ALA A 19 -8.69 -11.17 -2.15
CA ALA A 19 -10.01 -11.40 -1.51
C ALA A 19 -10.84 -12.47 -2.23
N GLY A 20 -10.84 -12.47 -3.58
CA GLY A 20 -11.60 -13.45 -4.36
C GLY A 20 -11.11 -14.90 -4.21
N ARG A 21 -9.87 -15.14 -3.74
CA ARG A 21 -9.36 -16.50 -3.49
C ARG A 21 -10.06 -17.18 -2.31
N TRP A 22 -10.62 -16.38 -1.41
CA TRP A 22 -11.20 -16.80 -0.14
C TRP A 22 -12.72 -16.59 -0.11
N TYR A 23 -13.36 -16.42 -1.27
CA TYR A 23 -14.79 -16.14 -1.37
C TYR A 23 -15.51 -17.14 -2.28
N GLY A 24 -16.69 -17.58 -1.83
CA GLY A 24 -17.50 -18.56 -2.53
C GLY A 24 -16.99 -19.99 -2.29
N GLN A 25 -17.13 -20.85 -3.30
CA GLN A 25 -16.73 -22.25 -3.18
C GLN A 25 -15.21 -22.39 -3.40
N VAL A 26 -14.50 -22.78 -2.34
CA VAL A 26 -13.06 -23.06 -2.37
C VAL A 26 -12.88 -24.53 -1.97
N GLY A 27 -12.64 -25.36 -2.98
CA GLY A 27 -12.64 -26.82 -2.81
C GLY A 27 -14.00 -27.34 -2.33
N ALA A 28 -14.01 -28.04 -1.19
CA ALA A 28 -15.22 -28.58 -0.57
C ALA A 28 -15.90 -27.60 0.42
N MET A 29 -15.31 -26.42 0.65
CA MET A 29 -15.79 -25.44 1.62
C MET A 29 -16.44 -24.25 0.92
N THR A 30 -17.40 -23.63 1.60
CA THR A 30 -18.00 -22.36 1.18
C THR A 30 -17.57 -21.28 2.14
N PHE A 31 -16.94 -20.23 1.63
CA PHE A 31 -16.45 -19.10 2.39
C PHE A 31 -17.24 -17.83 2.09
N GLY A 32 -17.52 -17.06 3.14
CA GLY A 32 -18.22 -15.78 3.07
C GLY A 32 -17.28 -14.59 2.96
N ARG A 33 -17.87 -13.38 2.95
CA ARG A 33 -17.11 -12.12 2.92
C ARG A 33 -16.20 -11.96 4.14
N ASP A 34 -16.68 -12.41 5.30
CA ASP A 34 -15.95 -12.32 6.56
C ASP A 34 -14.72 -13.22 6.57
N ASP A 35 -14.83 -14.43 6.00
CA ASP A 35 -13.70 -15.33 5.80
C ASP A 35 -12.67 -14.72 4.84
N ALA A 36 -13.12 -14.14 3.72
CA ALA A 36 -12.24 -13.44 2.80
C ALA A 36 -11.48 -12.31 3.50
N ALA A 37 -12.17 -11.52 4.32
CA ALA A 37 -11.54 -10.45 5.07
C ALA A 37 -10.51 -10.96 6.09
N ARG A 38 -10.85 -12.05 6.79
CA ARG A 38 -9.95 -12.71 7.75
C ARG A 38 -8.69 -13.26 7.07
N TYR A 39 -8.83 -14.08 6.03
CA TYR A 39 -7.69 -14.74 5.40
C TYR A 39 -6.79 -13.75 4.64
N VAL A 40 -7.33 -12.68 4.08
CA VAL A 40 -6.51 -11.58 3.54
C VAL A 40 -5.67 -10.93 4.64
N SER A 41 -6.26 -10.68 5.81
CA SER A 41 -5.56 -10.08 6.95
C SER A 41 -4.44 -10.96 7.50
N GLU A 42 -4.73 -12.25 7.69
CA GLU A 42 -3.77 -13.22 8.23
C GLU A 42 -2.63 -13.51 7.23
N GLY A 43 -2.96 -13.66 5.95
CA GLY A 43 -2.00 -14.12 4.94
C GLY A 43 -1.15 -13.03 4.28
N HIS A 44 -1.66 -11.80 4.19
CA HIS A 44 -1.05 -10.78 3.32
C HIS A 44 -0.77 -9.44 4.01
N LEU A 45 -1.17 -9.28 5.28
CA LEU A 45 -1.03 -8.01 6.02
C LEU A 45 -0.30 -8.20 7.36
N GLY A 46 0.59 -9.20 7.46
CA GLY A 46 1.33 -9.54 8.68
C GLY A 46 2.00 -8.33 9.36
N MET A 47 2.71 -7.48 8.61
CA MET A 47 3.33 -6.27 9.18
C MET A 47 2.31 -5.29 9.79
N LEU A 48 1.12 -5.17 9.20
CA LEU A 48 0.05 -4.36 9.80
C LEU A 48 -0.55 -5.05 11.01
N CYS A 49 -0.67 -6.38 11.01
CA CYS A 49 -1.11 -7.18 12.16
C CYS A 49 -0.11 -7.22 13.32
N ASP A 50 1.16 -6.91 13.06
CA ASP A 50 2.18 -6.73 14.11
C ASP A 50 2.06 -5.33 14.75
N ARG A 51 1.78 -4.31 13.93
CA ARG A 51 1.65 -2.91 14.37
C ARG A 51 0.27 -2.60 14.99
N TYR A 52 -0.77 -3.19 14.43
CA TYR A 52 -2.16 -3.09 14.83
C TYR A 52 -2.66 -4.49 15.20
N THR A 53 -3.69 -4.61 16.03
CA THR A 53 -4.23 -5.96 16.29
C THR A 53 -4.86 -6.56 15.02
N LEU A 54 -4.79 -7.89 14.86
CA LEU A 54 -5.47 -8.61 13.77
C LEU A 54 -6.94 -8.18 13.61
N LYS A 55 -7.65 -7.97 14.72
CA LYS A 55 -9.05 -7.51 14.73
C LYS A 55 -9.22 -6.14 14.05
N GLN A 56 -8.26 -5.22 14.21
CA GLN A 56 -8.32 -3.91 13.57
C GLN A 56 -8.06 -4.00 12.07
N VAL A 57 -7.07 -4.80 11.66
CA VAL A 57 -6.75 -5.01 10.23
C VAL A 57 -7.91 -5.71 9.54
N TRP A 58 -8.45 -6.77 10.14
CA TRP A 58 -9.62 -7.47 9.65
C TRP A 58 -10.82 -6.56 9.44
N ARG A 59 -11.12 -5.69 10.41
CA ARG A 59 -12.22 -4.72 10.24
C ARG A 59 -11.99 -3.80 9.04
N ALA A 60 -10.77 -3.30 8.85
CA ALA A 60 -10.46 -2.43 7.71
C ALA A 60 -10.50 -3.18 6.36
N VAL A 61 -10.06 -4.43 6.31
CA VAL A 61 -10.21 -5.29 5.12
C VAL A 61 -11.70 -5.48 4.79
N ALA A 62 -12.53 -5.76 5.79
CA ALA A 62 -13.98 -5.90 5.61
C ALA A 62 -14.62 -4.58 5.14
N GLU A 63 -14.18 -3.43 5.66
CA GLU A 63 -14.61 -2.11 5.19
C GLU A 63 -14.28 -1.91 3.71
N VAL A 64 -13.06 -2.23 3.26
CA VAL A 64 -12.68 -2.13 1.83
C VAL A 64 -13.50 -3.07 0.94
N ILE A 65 -13.75 -4.31 1.37
CA ILE A 65 -14.62 -5.26 0.64
C ILE A 65 -16.06 -4.73 0.55
N ASN A 66 -16.55 -4.04 1.57
CA ASN A 66 -17.89 -3.44 1.55
C ASN A 66 -17.97 -2.22 0.62
N GLU A 67 -16.89 -1.43 0.52
CA GLU A 67 -16.77 -0.33 -0.44
C GLU A 67 -16.74 -0.82 -1.89
N ASP A 68 -16.08 -1.95 -2.15
CA ASP A 68 -15.99 -2.56 -3.48
C ASP A 68 -16.21 -4.08 -3.43
N PRO A 69 -17.48 -4.54 -3.45
CA PRO A 69 -17.79 -5.97 -3.39
C PRO A 69 -17.33 -6.75 -4.63
N ALA A 70 -17.03 -6.10 -5.75
CA ALA A 70 -16.67 -6.77 -7.00
C ALA A 70 -15.31 -7.48 -6.90
N VAL A 71 -14.44 -7.05 -5.98
CA VAL A 71 -13.14 -7.71 -5.68
C VAL A 71 -13.29 -9.18 -5.28
N LEU A 72 -14.45 -9.55 -4.72
CA LEU A 72 -14.74 -10.92 -4.30
C LEU A 72 -14.96 -11.86 -5.49
N GLU A 73 -15.29 -11.33 -6.67
CA GLU A 73 -15.52 -12.09 -7.90
C GLU A 73 -14.25 -12.19 -8.77
N LEU A 74 -13.19 -11.46 -8.42
CA LEU A 74 -11.91 -11.54 -9.14
C LEU A 74 -11.24 -12.89 -8.88
N ARG A 75 -10.92 -13.63 -9.93
CA ARG A 75 -10.21 -14.91 -9.87
C ARG A 75 -8.83 -14.77 -10.50
N LEU A 76 -7.95 -14.06 -9.80
CA LEU A 76 -6.59 -13.78 -10.25
C LEU A 76 -5.67 -14.97 -9.96
N SER A 77 -4.95 -15.39 -10.99
CA SER A 77 -3.79 -16.27 -10.88
C SER A 77 -2.62 -15.59 -10.14
N ASP A 78 -1.64 -16.36 -9.69
CA ASP A 78 -0.42 -15.80 -9.11
C ASP A 78 0.35 -14.92 -10.10
N ALA A 79 0.33 -15.28 -11.39
CA ALA A 79 0.97 -14.47 -12.44
C ALA A 79 0.31 -13.09 -12.59
N GLU A 80 -1.01 -13.02 -12.56
CA GLU A 80 -1.74 -11.74 -12.64
C GLU A 80 -1.52 -10.88 -11.39
N VAL A 81 -1.43 -11.50 -10.21
CA VAL A 81 -1.09 -10.78 -8.97
C VAL A 81 0.32 -10.19 -9.05
N GLU A 82 1.29 -10.96 -9.52
CA GLU A 82 2.66 -10.47 -9.71
C GLU A 82 2.75 -9.38 -10.78
N GLU A 83 2.00 -9.50 -11.88
CA GLU A 83 1.92 -8.46 -12.92
C GLU A 83 1.35 -7.15 -12.35
N ARG A 84 0.27 -7.22 -11.57
CA ARG A 84 -0.31 -6.05 -10.91
C ARG A 84 0.66 -5.42 -9.90
N ALA A 85 1.37 -6.25 -9.14
CA ALA A 85 2.40 -5.76 -8.22
C ALA A 85 3.56 -5.09 -8.98
N ALA A 86 3.99 -5.66 -10.11
CA ALA A 86 5.00 -5.08 -10.98
C ALA A 86 4.55 -3.75 -11.59
N ALA A 87 3.30 -3.66 -12.04
CA ALA A 87 2.72 -2.42 -12.58
C ALA A 87 2.68 -1.30 -11.53
N ARG A 88 2.30 -1.62 -10.29
CA ARG A 88 2.34 -0.65 -9.17
C ARG A 88 3.76 -0.18 -8.87
N ARG A 89 4.74 -1.07 -8.87
CA ARG A 89 6.16 -0.72 -8.69
C ARG A 89 6.67 0.18 -9.83
N ALA A 90 6.34 -0.15 -11.08
CA ALA A 90 6.70 0.65 -12.24
C ALA A 90 6.11 2.07 -12.16
N ALA A 91 4.83 2.20 -11.77
CA ALA A 91 4.21 3.50 -11.55
C ALA A 91 4.92 4.30 -10.43
N ALA A 92 5.26 3.65 -9.32
CA ALA A 92 6.01 4.29 -8.25
C ALA A 92 7.42 4.73 -8.68
N ASP A 93 8.11 3.94 -9.52
CA ASP A 93 9.42 4.32 -10.09
C ASP A 93 9.32 5.54 -11.02
N GLU A 94 8.29 5.62 -11.87
CA GLU A 94 8.08 6.80 -12.73
C GLU A 94 7.87 8.07 -11.90
N ILE A 95 7.12 7.96 -10.80
CA ILE A 95 6.90 9.08 -9.88
C ILE A 95 8.20 9.43 -9.13
N ASP A 96 8.99 8.44 -8.70
CA ASP A 96 10.29 8.65 -8.04
C ASP A 96 11.29 9.37 -8.96
N GLN A 97 11.32 9.03 -10.25
CA GLN A 97 12.15 9.74 -11.24
C GLN A 97 11.74 11.22 -11.36
N ARG A 98 10.44 11.51 -11.33
CA ARG A 98 9.92 12.90 -11.27
C ARG A 98 10.32 13.58 -9.97
N ALA A 99 10.28 12.87 -8.84
CA ALA A 99 10.68 13.39 -7.53
C ALA A 99 12.17 13.77 -7.51
N ALA A 100 13.03 12.92 -8.08
CA ALA A 100 14.45 13.19 -8.23
C ALA A 100 14.72 14.42 -9.11
N ALA A 101 14.00 14.56 -10.23
CA ALA A 101 14.11 15.75 -11.08
C ALA A 101 13.71 17.04 -10.33
N ALA A 102 12.59 17.02 -9.58
CA ALA A 102 12.16 18.14 -8.74
C ALA A 102 13.21 18.47 -7.65
N PHE A 103 13.82 17.45 -7.06
CA PHE A 103 14.84 17.62 -6.02
C PHE A 103 16.09 18.32 -6.57
N HIS A 104 16.54 17.92 -7.76
CA HIS A 104 17.66 18.55 -8.45
C HIS A 104 17.35 19.99 -8.88
N ALA A 105 16.10 20.28 -9.24
CA ALA A 105 15.62 21.64 -9.53
C ALA A 105 15.47 22.52 -8.27
N GLY A 106 15.61 21.96 -7.07
CA GLY A 106 15.42 22.67 -5.81
C GLY A 106 13.97 22.83 -5.37
N ASP A 107 13.02 22.20 -6.07
CA ASP A 107 11.60 22.15 -5.67
C ASP A 107 11.39 21.06 -4.62
N LEU A 108 11.86 21.34 -3.39
CA LEU A 108 11.82 20.38 -2.29
C LEU A 108 10.39 20.08 -1.82
N ALA A 109 9.47 21.03 -1.95
CA ALA A 109 8.05 20.82 -1.64
C ALA A 109 7.40 19.88 -2.67
N GLY A 110 7.66 20.10 -3.96
CA GLY A 110 7.23 19.20 -5.03
C GLY A 110 7.83 17.80 -4.90
N THR A 111 9.11 17.68 -4.51
CA THR A 111 9.73 16.38 -4.23
C THR A 111 8.99 15.61 -3.13
N LEU A 112 8.65 16.25 -2.00
CA LEU A 112 7.93 15.58 -0.92
C LEU A 112 6.55 15.10 -1.36
N ALA A 113 5.81 15.92 -2.11
CA ALA A 113 4.50 15.53 -2.64
C ALA A 113 4.60 14.33 -3.59
N LEU A 114 5.63 14.29 -4.45
CA LEU A 114 5.87 13.16 -5.35
C LEU A 114 6.29 11.89 -4.59
N ILE A 115 7.06 12.00 -3.51
CA ILE A 115 7.38 10.84 -2.65
C ILE A 115 6.10 10.28 -2.00
N ASP A 116 5.22 11.15 -1.52
CA ASP A 116 3.93 10.73 -0.95
C ASP A 116 3.05 10.03 -2.01
N GLU A 117 3.02 10.54 -3.24
CA GLU A 117 2.31 9.91 -4.37
C GLU A 117 2.89 8.53 -4.74
N ALA A 118 4.22 8.42 -4.80
CA ALA A 118 4.92 7.17 -5.10
C ALA A 118 4.68 6.10 -4.02
N GLU A 119 4.66 6.49 -2.74
CA GLU A 119 4.35 5.59 -1.64
C GLU A 119 2.92 5.06 -1.73
N LEU A 120 1.94 5.88 -2.11
CA LEU A 120 0.56 5.40 -2.30
C LEU A 120 0.47 4.36 -3.43
N ALA A 121 1.24 4.51 -4.49
CA ALA A 121 1.28 3.55 -5.60
C ALA A 121 1.89 2.21 -5.17
N ALA A 122 3.01 2.24 -4.43
CA ALA A 122 3.69 1.02 -3.97
C ALA A 122 4.27 1.18 -2.55
N PRO A 123 3.45 1.00 -1.49
CA PRO A 123 3.84 1.36 -0.12
C PRO A 123 5.07 0.63 0.40
N THR A 124 5.28 -0.62 -0.01
CA THR A 124 6.37 -1.47 0.48
C THR A 124 7.55 -1.57 -0.49
N TYR A 125 7.55 -0.79 -1.58
CA TYR A 125 8.54 -0.93 -2.64
C TYR A 125 9.91 -0.34 -2.27
N ARG A 126 9.93 0.78 -1.54
CA ARG A 126 11.15 1.48 -1.12
C ARG A 126 11.01 1.96 0.32
N ASN A 127 12.13 2.40 0.89
CA ASN A 127 12.13 3.14 2.15
C ASN A 127 11.79 4.62 1.89
N TRP A 128 10.50 4.92 1.77
CA TRP A 128 10.00 6.27 1.49
C TRP A 128 10.37 7.27 2.61
N ASP A 129 10.46 6.81 3.85
CA ASP A 129 10.84 7.65 4.98
C ASP A 129 12.29 8.11 4.91
N ASP A 130 13.20 7.26 4.43
CA ASP A 130 14.59 7.67 4.17
C ASP A 130 14.66 8.74 3.07
N LEU A 131 13.86 8.61 2.01
CA LEU A 131 13.79 9.63 0.96
C LEU A 131 13.24 10.95 1.50
N ARG A 132 12.15 10.93 2.28
CA ARG A 132 11.63 12.12 2.96
C ARG A 132 12.67 12.76 3.89
N ARG A 133 13.43 11.95 4.62
CA ARG A 133 14.49 12.42 5.52
C ARG A 133 15.56 13.19 4.74
N LEU A 134 16.06 12.64 3.63
CA LEU A 134 17.04 13.31 2.76
C LEU A 134 16.54 14.68 2.26
N VAL A 135 15.27 14.76 1.87
CA VAL A 135 14.67 16.02 1.39
C VAL A 135 14.54 17.04 2.52
N ARG A 136 14.12 16.60 3.71
CA ARG A 136 14.00 17.46 4.91
C ARG A 136 15.33 17.97 5.44
N GLU A 137 16.39 17.16 5.34
CA GLU A 137 17.76 17.59 5.66
C GLU A 137 18.19 18.76 4.77
N ARG A 138 17.78 18.78 3.50
CA ARG A 138 18.06 19.90 2.58
C ARG A 138 17.17 21.13 2.81
N LEU A 139 15.95 20.94 3.33
CA LEU A 139 15.05 22.03 3.74
C LEU A 139 15.51 22.77 4.99
N THR A 140 16.34 22.14 5.82
CA THR A 140 16.86 22.74 7.05
C THR A 140 18.23 23.36 6.74
N PRO A 141 18.33 24.66 6.39
CA PRO A 141 19.64 25.26 6.24
C PRO A 141 20.38 25.15 7.58
N ALA A 142 21.66 24.79 7.53
CA ALA A 142 22.53 24.85 8.70
C ALA A 142 22.34 26.23 9.36
N ARG A 143 21.88 26.26 10.61
CA ARG A 143 21.93 27.47 11.42
C ARG A 143 23.40 27.86 11.52
N ASP A 144 23.77 28.92 10.82
CA ASP A 144 25.07 29.57 10.92
C ASP A 144 25.27 30.00 12.38
N PRO A 145 26.20 29.38 13.15
CA PRO A 145 26.51 29.83 14.49
C PRO A 145 27.40 31.06 14.35
N ARG A 146 26.77 32.24 14.27
CA ARG A 146 27.47 33.51 14.51
C ARG A 146 27.76 33.70 15.99
#